data_AF-A0A7V9WMP6-F1
#
_entry.id   AF-A0A7V9WMP6-F1
#
_cell.length_a   1.000
_cell.length_b   1.000
_cell.length_c   1.000
_cell.angle_alpha   90.00
_cell.angle_beta   90.00
_cell.angle_gamma   90.00
#
_symmetry.space_group_name_H-M   'P 1'
#
loop_
_entity.id
_entity.type
_entity.pdbx_description
1 polymer ?
#
loop_
_entity_poly.entity_id
_entity_poly.type
_entity_poly.pdbx_seq_one_letter_code
_entity_poly.pdbx_strand_id
1 'polypeptide(L)'
;MNVAILGTRGIPASYSGFETAVEQITSRLTARGHRVTVYCRPHVVDPDIREWKGARLVHLPTVRNKYLDTFVHTLLSSVHAAREDSYDVALFFIAGNSPLCLVTRMAGIPTVINVD
;
A
#
# COMPACT_ATOMS: atom_id res chain seq x y z
N MET A 1 -7.81 -5.82 -13.33
CA MET A 1 -7.54 -6.28 -11.96
C MET A 1 -7.49 -5.09 -11.02
N ASN A 2 -7.90 -5.27 -9.77
CA ASN A 2 -7.83 -4.31 -8.69
C ASN A 2 -6.72 -4.72 -7.72
N VAL A 3 -5.71 -3.87 -7.58
CA VAL A 3 -4.46 -4.16 -6.88
C VAL A 3 -4.34 -3.23 -5.67
N ALA A 4 -4.17 -3.79 -4.49
CA ALA A 4 -3.82 -3.03 -3.29
C ALA A 4 -2.31 -3.07 -3.09
N ILE A 5 -1.67 -1.91 -2.88
CA ILE A 5 -0.25 -1.81 -2.53
C ILE A 5 -0.12 -1.30 -1.10
N LEU A 6 0.49 -2.10 -0.24
CA LEU A 6 0.62 -1.86 1.20
C LEU A 6 2.08 -2.01 1.66
N GLY A 7 2.36 -1.61 2.90
CA GLY A 7 3.69 -1.76 3.50
C GLY A 7 4.71 -0.70 3.11
N THR A 8 4.29 0.32 2.36
CA THR A 8 5.15 1.41 1.89
C THR A 8 4.90 2.69 2.70
N ARG A 9 5.59 3.78 2.37
CA ARG A 9 5.28 5.11 2.91
C ARG A 9 4.24 5.86 2.06
N GLY A 10 4.07 5.48 0.80
CA GLY A 10 3.15 6.08 -0.16
C GLY A 10 3.86 6.60 -1.41
N ILE A 11 3.08 7.19 -2.31
CA ILE A 11 3.52 7.93 -3.51
C ILE A 11 2.80 9.28 -3.56
N PRO A 12 3.40 10.36 -4.11
CA PRO A 12 4.62 10.44 -4.91
C PRO A 12 5.91 10.05 -4.16
N ALA A 13 6.89 9.50 -4.88
CA ALA A 13 8.15 9.11 -4.26
C ALA A 13 8.92 10.35 -3.81
N SER A 14 9.42 10.33 -2.57
CA SER A 14 10.07 11.50 -1.97
C SER A 14 11.55 11.29 -1.76
N TYR A 15 11.97 10.07 -1.39
CA TYR A 15 13.39 9.81 -1.13
C TYR A 15 13.81 8.32 -1.20
N SER A 16 12.89 7.36 -1.07
CA SER A 16 13.27 5.93 -0.96
C SER A 16 13.13 5.15 -2.27
N GLY A 17 14.06 4.22 -2.50
CA GLY A 17 14.01 3.27 -3.62
C GLY A 17 12.71 2.44 -3.65
N PHE A 18 12.13 2.12 -2.50
CA PHE A 18 10.82 1.44 -2.45
C PHE A 18 9.70 2.30 -3.01
N GLU A 19 9.67 3.58 -2.67
CA GLU A 19 8.63 4.50 -3.14
C GLU A 19 8.76 4.71 -4.66
N THR A 20 9.99 4.85 -5.14
CA THR A 20 10.25 4.94 -6.58
C THR A 20 9.81 3.66 -7.28
N ALA A 21 10.11 2.48 -6.73
CA ALA A 21 9.66 1.20 -7.28
C ALA A 21 8.12 1.11 -7.30
N VAL A 22 7.46 1.47 -6.20
CA VAL A 22 6.01 1.47 -6.07
C VAL A 22 5.38 2.43 -7.08
N GLU A 23 5.91 3.64 -7.22
CA GLU A 23 5.41 4.63 -8.17
C GLU A 23 5.53 4.12 -9.61
N GLN A 24 6.66 3.52 -9.95
CA GLN A 24 6.93 2.95 -11.26
C GLN A 24 6.05 1.72 -11.57
N ILE A 25 5.82 0.85 -10.60
CA ILE A 25 4.92 -0.30 -10.71
C ILE A 25 3.48 0.20 -10.88
N THR A 26 3.06 1.10 -10.00
CA THR A 26 1.73 1.70 -9.99
C THR A 26 1.40 2.33 -11.33
N SER A 27 2.27 3.22 -11.83
CA SER A 27 2.06 3.91 -13.10
C SER A 27 1.97 2.95 -14.30
N ARG A 28 2.69 1.83 -14.28
CA ARG A 28 2.64 0.83 -15.37
C ARG A 28 1.41 -0.07 -15.27
N LEU A 29 0.93 -0.35 -14.05
CA LEU A 29 -0.31 -1.11 -13.84
C LEU A 29 -1.52 -0.26 -14.23
N THR A 30 -1.58 1.00 -13.81
CA THR A 30 -2.66 1.91 -14.19
C THR A 30 -2.68 2.16 -15.70
N ALA A 31 -1.52 2.34 -16.34
CA ALA A 31 -1.42 2.48 -17.80
C ALA A 31 -1.91 1.24 -18.58
N ARG A 32 -1.89 0.04 -17.95
CA ARG A 32 -2.45 -1.19 -18.52
C ARG A 32 -3.94 -1.38 -18.21
N GLY A 33 -4.59 -0.40 -17.59
CA GLY A 33 -6.02 -0.44 -17.26
C GLY A 33 -6.34 -1.16 -15.94
N HIS A 34 -5.35 -1.46 -15.10
CA HIS A 34 -5.60 -2.00 -13.77
C HIS A 34 -5.99 -0.87 -12.81
N ARG A 35 -6.92 -1.17 -11.88
CA ARG A 35 -7.24 -0.28 -10.76
C ARG A 35 -6.19 -0.52 -9.69
N VAL A 36 -5.53 0.54 -9.24
CA VAL A 36 -4.48 0.42 -8.21
C VAL A 36 -4.81 1.35 -7.07
N THR A 37 -4.82 0.80 -5.86
CA THR A 37 -4.90 1.56 -4.61
C THR A 37 -3.56 1.50 -3.90
N VAL A 38 -3.02 2.65 -3.53
CA VAL A 38 -1.78 2.75 -2.75
C VAL A 38 -2.09 3.33 -1.37
N TYR A 39 -1.73 2.58 -0.33
CA TYR A 39 -1.87 3.04 1.04
C TYR A 39 -0.70 3.95 1.42
N CYS A 40 -1.05 5.18 1.83
CA CYS A 40 -0.11 6.26 2.06
C CYS A 40 -0.14 6.71 3.52
N ARG A 41 1.03 7.07 4.04
CA ARG A 41 1.14 7.64 5.39
C ARG A 41 0.89 9.16 5.29
N PRO A 42 -0.03 9.70 6.09
CA PRO A 42 -0.46 11.11 5.98
C PRO A 42 0.62 12.12 6.40
N HIS A 43 1.71 11.67 7.01
CA HIS A 43 2.85 12.52 7.38
C HIS A 43 4.02 12.44 6.38
N VAL A 44 3.87 11.63 5.31
CA VAL A 44 4.87 11.49 4.23
C VAL A 44 4.29 12.00 2.92
N VAL A 45 3.06 11.63 2.61
CA VAL A 45 2.32 12.08 1.44
C VAL A 45 1.25 13.06 1.89
N ASP A 46 1.09 14.14 1.14
CA ASP A 46 0.02 15.11 1.36
C ASP A 46 -1.37 14.41 1.33
N PRO A 47 -2.14 14.44 2.43
CA PRO A 47 -3.46 13.82 2.52
C PRO A 47 -4.50 14.39 1.55
N ASP A 48 -4.29 15.59 1.01
CA ASP A 48 -5.19 16.21 0.04
C ASP A 48 -5.03 15.58 -1.36
N ILE A 49 -3.91 14.92 -1.61
CA ILE A 49 -3.69 14.16 -2.85
C ILE A 49 -4.38 12.80 -2.72
N ARG A 50 -5.50 12.64 -3.44
CA ARG A 50 -6.31 11.40 -3.47
C ARG A 50 -6.05 10.52 -4.69
N GLU A 51 -5.42 11.06 -5.72
CA GLU A 51 -5.05 10.31 -6.92
C GLU A 51 -3.67 10.72 -7.41
N TRP A 52 -2.90 9.74 -7.89
CA TRP A 52 -1.60 9.98 -8.49
C TRP A 52 -1.31 8.96 -9.59
N LYS A 53 -0.95 9.44 -10.78
CA LYS A 53 -0.65 8.60 -11.96
C LYS A 53 -1.71 7.52 -12.24
N GLY A 54 -2.99 7.88 -12.06
CA GLY A 54 -4.14 6.99 -12.26
C GLY A 54 -4.42 6.00 -11.14
N ALA A 55 -3.66 6.05 -10.04
CA ALA A 55 -3.90 5.25 -8.85
C ALA A 55 -4.62 6.05 -7.77
N ARG A 56 -5.49 5.36 -7.03
CA ARG A 56 -6.17 5.90 -5.86
C ARG A 56 -5.22 5.86 -4.66
N LEU A 57 -5.13 6.98 -3.94
CA LEU A 57 -4.36 7.08 -2.72
C LEU A 57 -5.30 7.01 -1.51
N VAL A 58 -5.05 6.03 -0.63
CA VAL A 58 -5.79 5.88 0.62
C VAL A 58 -4.87 6.23 1.77
N HIS A 59 -5.25 7.29 2.50
CA HIS A 59 -4.50 7.78 3.64
C HIS A 59 -5.11 7.24 4.93
N LEU A 60 -4.30 6.54 5.72
CA LEU A 60 -4.72 5.98 7.01
C LEU A 60 -3.80 6.44 8.14
N PRO A 61 -4.33 6.61 9.37
CA PRO A 61 -3.55 7.07 10.50
C PRO A 61 -2.44 6.08 10.86
N THR A 62 -1.49 6.55 11.65
CA THR A 62 -0.34 5.78 12.12
C THR A 62 0.17 6.36 13.44
N VAL A 63 0.97 5.59 14.18
CA VAL A 63 1.66 6.06 15.39
C VAL A 63 3.07 6.47 15.01
N ARG A 64 3.38 7.77 15.11
CA ARG A 64 4.70 8.35 14.78
C ARG A 64 5.76 7.93 15.80
N ASN A 65 6.20 6.69 15.70
CA ASN A 65 7.28 6.10 16.48
C ASN A 65 8.13 5.25 15.53
N LYS A 66 9.45 5.27 15.70
CA LYS A 66 10.43 4.57 14.86
C LYS A 66 10.06 3.12 14.55
N TYR A 67 9.47 2.40 15.51
CA TYR A 67 9.15 0.98 15.37
C TYR A 67 7.68 0.72 15.03
N LEU A 68 6.76 1.57 15.49
CA LEU A 68 5.33 1.35 15.33
C LEU A 68 4.75 1.96 14.06
N ASP A 69 5.44 2.91 13.44
CA ASP A 69 4.89 3.66 12.31
C ASP A 69 4.52 2.75 11.12
N THR A 70 5.47 1.93 10.66
CA THR A 70 5.19 0.97 9.59
C THR A 70 4.18 -0.09 10.02
N PHE A 71 4.32 -0.64 11.23
CA PHE A 71 3.50 -1.77 11.66
C PHE A 71 2.03 -1.38 11.84
N VAL A 72 1.75 -0.28 12.54
CA VAL A 72 0.38 0.21 12.78
C VAL A 72 -0.26 0.61 11.47
N HIS A 73 0.46 1.37 10.64
CA HIS A 73 -0.07 1.79 9.35
C HIS A 73 -0.41 0.58 8.47
N THR A 74 0.52 -0.37 8.30
CA THR A 74 0.27 -1.56 7.49
C THR A 74 -0.87 -2.40 8.05
N LEU A 75 -1.00 -2.55 9.38
CA LEU A 75 -2.09 -3.30 10.00
C LEU A 75 -3.44 -2.67 9.66
N LEU A 76 -3.58 -1.35 9.84
CA LEU A 76 -4.80 -0.62 9.51
C LEU A 76 -5.11 -0.68 8.01
N SER A 77 -4.08 -0.56 7.17
CA SER A 77 -4.20 -0.68 5.72
C SER A 77 -4.64 -2.09 5.30
N SER A 78 -4.09 -3.15 5.91
CA SER A 78 -4.52 -4.53 5.65
C SER A 78 -5.96 -4.77 6.09
N VAL A 79 -6.38 -4.24 7.24
CA VAL A 79 -7.77 -4.36 7.72
C VAL A 79 -8.72 -3.57 6.83
N HIS A 80 -8.33 -2.37 6.38
CA HIS A 80 -9.12 -1.60 5.43
C HIS A 80 -9.25 -2.33 4.10
N ALA A 81 -8.14 -2.88 3.57
CA ALA A 81 -8.16 -3.64 2.33
C ALA A 81 -9.02 -4.91 2.44
N ALA A 82 -8.96 -5.61 3.58
CA ALA A 82 -9.77 -6.79 3.87
C ALA A 82 -11.29 -6.50 3.96
N ARG A 83 -11.67 -5.27 4.31
CA ARG A 83 -13.07 -4.83 4.39
C ARG A 83 -13.58 -4.21 3.09
N GLU A 84 -12.71 -4.00 2.12
CA GLU A 84 -13.05 -3.38 0.86
C GLU A 84 -13.28 -4.48 -0.19
N ASP A 85 -14.46 -4.50 -0.79
CA ASP A 85 -15.06 -5.70 -1.40
C ASP A 85 -14.39 -6.23 -2.70
N SER A 86 -13.22 -5.75 -3.14
CA SER A 86 -12.81 -6.02 -4.53
C SER A 86 -11.33 -6.09 -4.87
N TYR A 87 -10.40 -6.40 -3.96
CA TYR A 87 -8.99 -6.58 -4.36
C TYR A 87 -8.70 -7.98 -4.91
N ASP A 88 -8.16 -8.04 -6.13
CA ASP A 88 -7.70 -9.29 -6.77
C ASP A 88 -6.34 -9.74 -6.20
N VAL A 89 -5.52 -8.78 -5.75
CA VAL A 89 -4.20 -9.05 -5.16
C VAL A 89 -3.77 -7.91 -4.23
N ALA A 90 -3.14 -8.29 -3.12
CA ALA A 90 -2.47 -7.39 -2.20
C ALA A 90 -0.95 -7.55 -2.32
N LEU A 91 -0.27 -6.47 -2.75
CA LEU A 91 1.18 -6.39 -2.88
C LEU A 91 1.76 -5.65 -1.67
N PHE A 92 2.49 -6.38 -0.84
CA PHE A 92 3.22 -5.85 0.30
C PHE A 92 4.67 -5.58 -0.07
N PHE A 93 5.23 -4.52 0.49
CA PHE A 93 6.66 -4.25 0.47
C PHE A 93 7.25 -4.44 1.85
N ILE A 94 8.54 -4.77 1.92
CA ILE A 94 9.34 -4.95 3.13
C ILE A 94 8.97 -6.24 3.88
N ALA A 95 9.96 -7.10 4.11
CA ALA A 95 9.82 -8.39 4.80
C ALA A 95 9.16 -8.28 6.20
N GLY A 96 9.40 -7.16 6.90
CA GLY A 96 8.84 -6.89 8.22
C GLY A 96 7.30 -6.81 8.26
N ASN A 97 6.65 -6.63 7.11
CA ASN A 97 5.19 -6.64 7.02
C ASN A 97 4.59 -8.04 6.84
N SER A 98 5.42 -9.09 6.73
CA SER A 98 4.97 -10.47 6.48
C SER A 98 3.91 -11.02 7.46
N PRO A 99 3.92 -10.71 8.79
CA PRO A 99 2.85 -11.17 9.66
C PRO A 99 1.48 -10.56 9.29
N LEU A 100 1.47 -9.36 8.73
CA LEU A 100 0.27 -8.61 8.38
C LEU A 100 -0.37 -9.08 7.07
N CYS A 101 0.38 -9.84 6.25
CA CYS A 101 -0.15 -10.54 5.08
C CYS A 101 -1.22 -11.57 5.45
N LEU A 102 -1.21 -12.07 6.70
CA LEU A 102 -2.25 -13.00 7.17
C LEU A 102 -3.63 -12.35 7.16
N VAL A 103 -3.73 -11.04 7.39
CA VAL A 103 -5.01 -10.32 7.43
C VAL A 103 -5.67 -10.34 6.05
N THR A 104 -4.93 -9.97 5.00
CA THR A 104 -5.45 -9.99 3.61
C THR A 104 -5.70 -11.42 3.13
N ARG A 105 -4.83 -12.37 3.50
CA ARG A 105 -5.01 -13.79 3.18
C ARG A 105 -6.27 -14.38 3.83
N MET A 106 -6.56 -14.06 5.09
CA MET A 106 -7.77 -14.49 5.77
C MET A 106 -9.04 -13.88 5.15
N ALA A 107 -8.93 -12.72 4.53
CA ALA A 107 -10.00 -12.09 3.75
C ALA A 107 -10.15 -12.66 2.32
N GLY A 108 -9.40 -13.72 1.98
CA GLY A 108 -9.45 -14.34 0.65
C GLY A 108 -8.69 -13.57 -0.43
N ILE A 109 -7.91 -12.54 -0.08
CA ILE A 109 -7.15 -11.74 -1.03
C ILE A 109 -5.75 -12.38 -1.22
N PRO A 110 -5.40 -12.87 -2.42
CA PRO A 110 -4.07 -13.36 -2.73
C PRO A 110 -3.02 -12.30 -2.38
N THR A 111 -1.99 -12.71 -1.65
CA THR A 111 -0.98 -11.79 -1.12
C THR A 111 0.40 -12.11 -1.68
N VAL A 112 1.07 -11.08 -2.21
CA VAL A 112 2.45 -11.13 -2.71
C VAL A 112 3.28 -10.18 -1.87
N ILE A 113 4.48 -10.59 -1.48
CA ILE A 113 5.40 -9.74 -0.71
C ILE A 113 6.71 -9.55 -1.48
N ASN A 114 7.12 -8.29 -1.61
CA ASN A 114 8.47 -7.93 -2.00
C ASN A 114 9.34 -7.84 -0.74
N VAL A 115 10.39 -8.67 -0.70
CA VAL A 115 11.23 -8.93 0.49
C VAL A 115 12.47 -8.03 0.54
N ASP A 116 12.76 -7.31 -0.54
CA ASP A 116 13.87 -6.36 -0.63
C ASP A 116 13.82 -5.32 0.50
#